data_AF-A0AAD5UXF9-F1
#
_entry.id   AF-A0AAD5UXF9-F1
#
_cell.length_a   1.000
_cell.length_b   1.000
_cell.length_c   1.000
_cell.angle_alpha   90.00
_cell.angle_beta   90.00
_cell.angle_gamma   90.00
#
_symmetry.space_group_name_H-M   'P 1'
#
loop_
_entity.id
_entity.type
_entity.pdbx_description
1 polymer ?
#
loop_
_entity_poly.entity_id
_entity_poly.type
_entity_poly.pdbx_seq_one_letter_code
_entity_poly.pdbx_strand_id
1 'polypeptide(L)'
;MASLRFSNPSKIVYSLQASSRSHIRTVPRKSVFSRSQASFTGAGKPAPSRAEQESLPWAEYLKIRRNKRRWETAVTIPLTFIGFAGGVMFFGSLEMDPTKPIFNVDPMVVYGVATLGCAGFGYLLGPIIGSTCWRITHRNTMKLIEARDRQFHQHIVKNRVDPTAQSATNPVPDYYDRYEVVMKILNTTILPCLNQWLRDQAKFRKKAAFPLD
;
A
#
# COMPACT_ATOMS: atom_id res chain seq x y z
N MET A 1 -19.21 40.39 -4.97
CA MET A 1 -17.91 40.03 -4.37
C MET A 1 -17.84 38.51 -4.21
N ALA A 2 -16.75 37.91 -4.70
CA ALA A 2 -16.44 36.48 -4.75
C ALA A 2 -16.50 35.81 -3.36
N SER A 3 -17.08 34.60 -3.21
CA SER A 3 -16.42 33.26 -3.20
C SER A 3 -15.61 33.01 -1.90
N LEU A 4 -15.67 31.91 -1.15
CA LEU A 4 -15.68 30.48 -1.48
C LEU A 4 -16.23 29.65 -0.29
N ARG A 5 -17.18 28.73 -0.54
CA ARG A 5 -17.44 27.58 0.36
C ARG A 5 -16.51 26.44 -0.06
N PHE A 6 -15.67 25.94 0.86
CA PHE A 6 -14.94 24.69 0.69
C PHE A 6 -15.92 23.52 0.85
N SER A 7 -16.11 22.74 -0.22
CA SER A 7 -16.87 21.50 -0.23
C SER A 7 -15.95 20.30 -0.45
N ASN A 8 -16.22 19.27 0.35
CA ASN A 8 -15.63 17.95 0.48
C ASN A 8 -15.73 17.12 -0.83
N PRO A 9 -14.64 16.50 -1.36
CA PRO A 9 -14.75 15.62 -2.50
C PRO A 9 -14.86 14.15 -2.06
N SER A 10 -16.09 13.70 -1.81
CA SER A 10 -16.40 12.27 -1.89
C SER A 10 -17.69 12.08 -2.68
N LYS A 11 -17.65 11.11 -3.62
CA LYS A 11 -18.70 10.69 -4.57
C LYS A 11 -18.68 11.43 -5.92
N ILE A 12 -17.91 10.90 -6.86
CA ILE A 12 -18.22 11.06 -8.29
C ILE A 12 -19.01 9.83 -8.71
N VAL A 13 -20.32 10.06 -8.80
CA VAL A 13 -21.33 9.25 -9.47
C VAL A 13 -21.13 9.43 -10.98
N TYR A 14 -20.99 8.33 -11.73
CA TYR A 14 -21.09 8.37 -13.18
C TYR A 14 -22.53 8.04 -13.58
N SER A 15 -23.26 9.05 -14.01
CA SER A 15 -24.49 8.93 -14.79
C SER A 15 -24.13 8.87 -16.27
N LEU A 16 -24.55 7.83 -16.98
CA LEU A 16 -24.79 7.87 -18.42
C LEU A 16 -26.03 7.02 -18.71
N GLN A 17 -27.11 7.72 -19.01
CA GLN A 17 -28.40 7.21 -19.44
C GLN A 17 -28.42 7.27 -20.96
N ALA A 18 -28.66 6.15 -21.64
CA ALA A 18 -29.16 6.15 -23.01
C ALA A 18 -29.96 4.86 -23.28
N SER A 19 -31.22 5.07 -23.60
CA SER A 19 -32.25 4.11 -23.97
C SER A 19 -32.03 3.59 -25.40
N SER A 20 -32.29 2.30 -25.64
CA SER A 20 -33.09 1.87 -26.79
C SER A 20 -33.49 0.40 -26.70
N ARG A 21 -34.80 0.17 -26.66
CA ARG A 21 -35.43 -1.15 -26.77
C ARG A 21 -35.45 -1.58 -28.24
N SER A 22 -34.96 -2.78 -28.53
CA SER A 22 -35.33 -3.52 -29.74
C SER A 22 -35.50 -5.00 -29.39
N HIS A 23 -36.73 -5.49 -29.57
CA HIS A 23 -37.12 -6.88 -29.41
C HIS A 23 -36.38 -7.77 -30.41
N ILE A 24 -35.57 -8.71 -29.93
CA ILE A 24 -35.06 -9.82 -30.72
C ILE A 24 -35.65 -11.12 -30.17
N ARG A 25 -36.39 -11.79 -31.04
CA ARG A 25 -37.12 -13.05 -30.85
C ARG A 25 -36.11 -14.20 -30.79
N THR A 26 -35.92 -14.82 -29.63
CA THR A 26 -35.01 -15.96 -29.45
C THR A 26 -35.75 -17.29 -29.52
N VAL A 27 -35.35 -18.13 -30.47
CA VAL A 27 -35.78 -19.54 -30.63
C VAL A 27 -35.04 -20.42 -29.62
N PRO A 28 -35.68 -21.36 -28.90
CA PRO A 28 -34.98 -22.22 -27.95
C PRO A 28 -34.23 -23.35 -28.69
N ARG A 29 -32.89 -23.26 -28.73
CA ARG A 29 -32.00 -24.36 -29.16
C ARG A 29 -31.66 -25.22 -27.94
N LYS A 30 -32.14 -26.48 -27.92
CA LYS A 30 -31.75 -27.47 -26.91
C LYS A 30 -30.26 -27.82 -27.11
N SER A 31 -29.41 -27.46 -26.15
CA SER A 31 -28.02 -27.92 -26.08
C SER A 31 -27.89 -28.97 -24.98
N VAL A 32 -27.74 -30.23 -25.39
CA VAL A 32 -27.30 -31.31 -24.50
C VAL A 32 -25.80 -31.13 -24.30
N PHE A 33 -25.40 -30.63 -23.13
CA PHE A 33 -24.01 -30.69 -22.68
C PHE A 33 -23.90 -31.75 -21.60
N SER A 34 -23.32 -32.89 -21.99
CA SER A 34 -22.85 -33.93 -21.07
C SER A 34 -21.74 -33.33 -20.20
N ARG A 35 -22.01 -33.19 -18.90
CA ARG A 35 -21.05 -32.71 -17.92
C ARG A 35 -20.18 -33.88 -17.46
N SER A 36 -19.05 -34.09 -18.11
CA SER A 36 -17.96 -34.91 -17.59
C SER A 36 -17.38 -34.23 -16.35
N GLN A 37 -17.62 -34.82 -15.17
CA GLN A 37 -16.95 -34.43 -13.93
C GLN A 37 -15.48 -34.86 -14.02
N ALA A 38 -14.58 -33.90 -14.24
CA ALA A 38 -13.16 -34.10 -13.99
C ALA A 38 -12.91 -33.93 -12.50
N SER A 39 -12.56 -35.04 -11.84
CA SER A 39 -12.13 -35.08 -10.46
C SER A 39 -10.87 -34.22 -10.30
N PHE A 40 -11.00 -33.05 -9.67
CA PHE A 40 -9.87 -32.29 -9.18
C PHE A 40 -9.26 -33.04 -8.00
N THR A 41 -8.26 -33.89 -8.27
CA THR A 41 -7.35 -34.37 -7.25
C THR A 41 -6.65 -33.15 -6.65
N GLY A 42 -6.77 -33.02 -5.32
CA GLY A 42 -6.20 -31.91 -4.58
C GLY A 42 -4.71 -31.79 -4.87
N ALA A 43 -4.33 -30.66 -5.46
CA ALA A 43 -2.94 -30.27 -5.61
C ALA A 43 -2.34 -30.11 -4.20
N GLY A 44 -1.70 -31.16 -3.70
CA GLY A 44 -0.76 -31.07 -2.60
C GLY A 44 0.26 -30.00 -2.95
N LYS A 45 0.44 -29.02 -2.07
CA LYS A 45 1.48 -27.99 -2.21
C LYS A 45 2.80 -28.72 -2.48
N PRO A 46 3.52 -28.43 -3.58
CA PRO A 46 4.84 -29.01 -3.77
C PRO A 46 5.70 -28.54 -2.58
N ALA A 47 6.26 -29.50 -1.85
CA ALA A 47 7.23 -29.21 -0.81
C ALA A 47 8.41 -28.48 -1.47
N PRO A 48 8.88 -27.35 -0.92
CA PRO A 48 9.98 -26.61 -1.51
C PRO A 48 11.21 -27.50 -1.54
N SER A 49 11.82 -27.59 -2.72
CA SER A 49 13.10 -28.26 -2.92
C SER A 49 14.17 -27.63 -2.01
N ARG A 50 15.21 -28.38 -1.63
CA ARG A 50 16.25 -27.91 -0.69
C ARG A 50 16.95 -26.61 -1.15
N ALA A 51 16.93 -26.30 -2.46
CA ALA A 51 17.39 -25.05 -3.05
C ALA A 51 16.39 -23.86 -2.90
N GLU A 52 15.10 -24.13 -2.76
CA GLU A 52 14.08 -23.13 -2.39
C GLU A 52 14.09 -22.83 -0.88
N GLN A 53 14.62 -23.73 -0.05
CA GLN A 53 14.87 -23.46 1.37
C GLN A 53 16.00 -22.42 1.56
N GLU A 54 16.97 -22.37 0.65
CA GLU A 54 17.98 -21.28 0.60
C GLU A 54 17.45 -20.00 -0.06
N SER A 55 16.39 -20.08 -0.87
CA SER A 55 15.86 -18.93 -1.62
C SER A 55 14.40 -18.64 -1.29
N LEU A 56 14.19 -17.73 -0.31
CA LEU A 56 12.89 -17.25 0.18
C LEU A 56 11.78 -17.29 -0.89
N PRO A 57 10.72 -18.12 -0.74
CA PRO A 57 9.69 -18.27 -1.76
C PRO A 57 8.92 -16.96 -1.95
N TRP A 58 8.46 -16.70 -3.17
CA TRP A 58 7.79 -15.44 -3.53
C TRP A 58 6.65 -15.08 -2.58
N ALA A 59 5.79 -16.05 -2.23
CA ALA A 59 4.67 -15.82 -1.33
C ALA A 59 5.12 -15.33 0.07
N GLU A 60 6.28 -15.79 0.54
CA GLU A 60 6.83 -15.41 1.85
C GLU A 60 7.54 -14.06 1.81
N TYR A 61 8.36 -13.82 0.78
CA TYR A 61 8.96 -12.51 0.51
C TYR A 61 7.91 -11.40 0.48
N LEU A 62 6.79 -11.64 -0.21
CA LEU A 62 5.68 -10.71 -0.31
C LEU A 62 4.95 -10.48 1.02
N LYS A 63 4.79 -11.52 1.85
CA LYS A 63 4.23 -11.40 3.20
C LYS A 63 5.13 -10.57 4.11
N ILE A 64 6.43 -10.82 4.06
CA ILE A 64 7.43 -10.09 4.86
C ILE A 64 7.40 -8.60 4.52
N ARG A 65 7.32 -8.26 3.23
CA ARG A 65 7.24 -6.89 2.74
C ARG A 65 5.97 -6.16 3.23
N ARG A 66 4.82 -6.85 3.19
CA ARG A 66 3.55 -6.35 3.75
C ARG A 66 3.61 -6.17 5.26
N ASN A 67 4.24 -7.10 5.97
CA ASN A 67 4.32 -7.07 7.42
C ASN A 67 5.13 -5.86 7.92
N LYS A 68 6.17 -5.42 7.21
CA LYS A 68 6.96 -4.23 7.57
C LYS A 68 6.08 -3.00 7.88
N ARG A 69 5.09 -2.69 7.04
CA ARG A 69 4.19 -1.55 7.25
C ARG A 69 3.24 -1.73 8.44
N ARG A 70 2.86 -2.98 8.72
CA ARG A 70 2.05 -3.32 9.90
C ARG A 70 2.87 -3.13 11.18
N TRP A 71 4.16 -3.48 11.17
CA TRP A 71 5.07 -3.25 12.29
C TRP A 71 5.23 -1.77 12.61
N GLU A 72 5.36 -0.90 11.60
CA GLU A 72 5.40 0.55 11.81
C GLU A 72 4.12 1.04 12.52
N THR A 73 2.95 0.61 12.07
CA THR A 73 1.67 1.00 12.68
C THR A 73 1.49 0.40 14.08
N ALA A 74 1.84 -0.88 14.24
CA ALA A 74 1.72 -1.62 15.49
C ALA A 74 2.63 -1.09 16.59
N VAL A 75 3.76 -0.46 16.25
CA VAL A 75 4.65 0.19 17.22
C VAL A 75 4.22 1.64 17.48
N THR A 76 3.74 2.36 16.46
CA THR A 76 3.35 3.77 16.60
C THR A 76 2.17 3.95 17.56
N ILE A 77 1.15 3.10 17.48
CA ILE A 77 -0.04 3.18 18.35
C ILE A 77 0.34 3.08 19.84
N PRO A 78 0.97 1.98 20.33
CA PRO A 78 1.33 1.86 21.73
C PRO A 78 2.38 2.90 22.14
N LEU A 79 3.31 3.27 21.27
CA LEU A 79 4.30 4.30 21.60
C LEU A 79 3.67 5.68 21.82
N THR A 80 2.63 6.01 21.04
CA THR A 80 1.85 7.24 21.25
C THR A 80 1.12 7.20 22.60
N PHE A 81 0.51 6.06 22.94
CA PHE A 81 -0.14 5.87 24.24
C PHE A 81 0.83 5.94 25.40
N ILE A 82 2.03 5.34 25.27
CA ILE A 82 3.09 5.40 26.28
C ILE A 82 3.59 6.84 26.43
N GLY A 83 3.81 7.57 25.33
CA GLY A 83 4.20 8.99 25.37
C GLY A 83 3.13 9.86 26.04
N PHE A 84 1.86 9.63 25.74
CA PHE A 84 0.75 10.33 26.38
C PHE A 84 0.64 10.01 27.88
N ALA A 85 0.62 8.71 28.23
CA ALA A 85 0.53 8.27 29.62
C ALA A 85 1.74 8.74 30.45
N GLY A 86 2.94 8.70 29.89
CA GLY A 86 4.15 9.23 30.50
C GLY A 86 4.06 10.75 30.71
N GLY A 87 3.52 11.49 29.74
CA GLY A 87 3.25 12.92 29.89
C GLY A 87 2.27 13.20 31.03
N VAL A 88 1.13 12.50 31.07
CA VAL A 88 0.14 12.66 32.14
C VAL A 88 0.72 12.32 33.50
N MET A 89 1.48 11.22 33.62
CA MET A 89 2.11 10.83 34.89
C MET A 89 3.15 11.85 35.35
N PHE A 90 3.99 12.35 34.43
CA PHE A 90 5.03 13.31 34.72
C PHE A 90 4.44 14.67 35.14
N PHE A 91 3.55 15.24 34.32
CA PHE A 91 2.94 16.55 34.59
C PHE A 91 1.90 16.49 35.73
N GLY A 92 1.25 15.35 35.95
CA GLY A 92 0.34 15.15 37.08
C GLY A 92 1.06 15.03 38.43
N SER A 93 2.35 14.71 38.43
CA SER A 93 3.19 14.68 39.64
C SER A 93 3.77 16.06 40.00
N LEU A 94 3.65 17.05 39.10
CA LEU A 94 4.10 18.41 39.36
C LEU A 94 3.00 19.18 40.09
N GLU A 95 3.38 19.91 41.13
CA GLU A 95 2.47 20.78 41.87
C GLU A 95 2.01 21.94 40.98
N MET A 96 0.70 21.98 40.73
CA MET A 96 0.03 23.02 39.95
C MET A 96 -0.27 24.22 40.87
N ASP A 97 0.65 25.19 40.96
CA ASP A 97 0.39 26.45 41.67
C ASP A 97 -0.22 27.48 40.70
N PRO A 98 -1.54 27.78 40.80
CA PRO A 98 -2.22 28.72 39.90
C PRO A 98 -1.75 30.17 40.09
N THR A 99 -0.98 30.47 41.13
CA THR A 99 -0.48 31.82 41.41
C THR A 99 0.78 32.18 40.63
N LYS A 100 1.44 31.20 40.00
CA LYS A 100 2.67 31.39 39.22
C LYS A 100 2.41 31.08 37.74
N PRO A 101 1.95 32.07 36.95
CA PRO A 101 1.75 31.86 35.53
C PRO A 101 3.08 31.54 34.84
N ILE A 102 3.08 30.48 34.03
CA ILE A 102 4.22 30.08 33.23
C ILE A 102 4.02 30.73 31.86
N PHE A 103 4.96 31.58 31.41
CA PHE A 103 4.84 32.34 30.16
C PHE A 103 3.62 33.30 30.07
N ASN A 104 3.13 33.83 31.21
CA ASN A 104 1.86 34.60 31.28
C ASN A 104 0.61 33.79 30.88
N VAL A 105 0.70 32.46 30.87
CA VAL A 105 -0.41 31.54 30.57
C VAL A 105 -0.67 30.67 31.79
N ASP A 106 -1.93 30.24 31.95
CA ASP A 106 -2.36 29.32 33.00
C ASP A 106 -1.55 27.99 32.92
N PRO A 107 -0.91 27.55 34.02
CA PRO A 107 -0.16 26.30 34.09
C PRO A 107 -0.92 25.08 33.56
N MET A 108 -2.25 25.03 33.73
CA MET A 108 -3.07 23.92 33.23
C MET A 108 -3.02 23.81 31.69
N VAL A 109 -3.04 24.94 30.99
CA VAL A 109 -2.97 24.97 29.52
C VAL A 109 -1.57 24.57 29.04
N VAL A 110 -0.53 25.05 29.72
CA VAL A 110 0.87 24.73 29.38
C VAL A 110 1.13 23.23 29.49
N TYR A 111 0.73 22.60 30.59
CA TYR A 111 0.90 21.16 30.77
C TYR A 111 -0.03 20.32 29.88
N GLY A 112 -1.23 20.82 29.58
CA GLY A 112 -2.11 20.19 28.59
C GLY A 112 -1.45 20.11 27.21
N VAL A 113 -0.90 21.24 26.74
CA VAL A 113 -0.16 21.30 25.47
C VAL A 113 1.13 20.47 25.53
N ALA A 114 1.86 20.49 26.64
CA ALA A 114 3.06 19.69 26.81
C ALA A 114 2.76 18.18 26.78
N THR A 115 1.67 17.73 27.41
CA THR A 115 1.20 16.34 27.38
C THR A 115 0.82 15.90 25.97
N LEU A 116 0.10 16.76 25.23
CA LEU A 116 -0.19 16.53 23.81
C LEU A 116 1.09 16.51 22.97
N GLY A 117 2.09 17.33 23.31
CA GLY A 117 3.43 17.31 22.72
C GLY A 117 4.13 15.98 22.90
N CYS A 118 4.08 15.38 24.11
CA CYS A 118 4.61 14.05 24.37
C CYS A 118 3.92 12.96 23.53
N ALA A 119 2.60 13.03 23.36
CA ALA A 119 1.87 12.12 22.47
C ALA A 119 2.29 12.29 21.00
N GLY A 120 2.37 13.54 20.53
CA GLY A 120 2.83 13.86 19.17
C GLY A 120 4.25 13.38 18.90
N PHE A 121 5.14 13.48 19.90
CA PHE A 121 6.50 12.97 19.80
C PHE A 121 6.55 11.43 19.72
N GLY A 122 5.74 10.73 20.52
CA GLY A 122 5.57 9.28 20.42
C GLY A 122 5.05 8.83 19.05
N TYR A 123 4.13 9.60 18.47
CA TYR A 123 3.63 9.35 17.10
C TYR A 123 4.73 9.52 16.04
N LEU A 124 5.57 10.55 16.17
CA LEU A 124 6.63 10.84 15.21
C LEU A 124 7.77 9.80 15.26
N LEU A 125 8.12 9.32 16.45
CA LEU A 125 9.14 8.29 16.64
C LEU A 125 8.66 6.87 16.28
N GLY A 126 7.34 6.65 16.26
CA GLY A 126 6.73 5.34 16.01
C GLY A 126 7.26 4.62 14.76
N PRO A 127 7.23 5.25 13.57
CA PRO A 127 7.73 4.64 12.34
C PRO A 127 9.24 4.34 12.36
N ILE A 128 10.03 5.20 13.02
CA ILE A 128 11.50 5.03 13.11
C ILE A 128 11.83 3.82 13.99
N ILE A 129 11.20 3.72 15.16
CA ILE A 129 11.40 2.61 16.08
C ILE A 129 10.81 1.32 15.49
N GLY A 130 9.61 1.39 14.90
CA GLY A 130 8.96 0.24 14.27
C GLY A 130 9.76 -0.37 13.12
N SER A 131 10.33 0.48 12.24
CA SER A 131 11.19 0.01 11.14
C SER A 131 12.51 -0.58 11.64
N THR A 132 13.07 -0.02 12.71
CA THR A 132 14.30 -0.52 13.34
C THR A 132 14.07 -1.87 14.03
N CYS A 133 13.01 -1.99 14.85
CA CYS A 133 12.61 -3.26 15.48
C CYS A 133 12.40 -4.35 14.44
N TRP A 134 11.69 -4.06 13.35
CA TRP A 134 11.47 -5.03 12.28
C TRP A 134 12.78 -5.53 11.67
N ARG A 135 13.74 -4.62 11.42
CA ARG A 135 15.07 -4.95 10.87
C ARG A 135 15.89 -5.83 11.81
N ILE A 136 15.80 -5.59 13.11
CA ILE A 136 16.49 -6.38 14.14
C ILE A 136 15.87 -7.80 14.21
N THR A 137 14.55 -7.91 14.25
CA THR A 137 13.85 -9.21 14.31
C THR A 137 14.11 -10.07 13.07
N HIS A 138 14.18 -9.47 11.89
CA HIS A 138 14.36 -10.19 10.62
C HIS A 138 15.83 -10.21 10.12
N ARG A 139 16.81 -9.87 10.97
CA ARG A 139 18.22 -9.69 10.58
C ARG A 139 18.83 -10.91 9.86
N ASN A 140 18.42 -12.12 10.24
CA ASN A 140 18.94 -13.36 9.65
C ASN A 140 18.41 -13.57 8.22
N THR A 141 17.15 -13.19 7.98
CA THR A 141 16.49 -13.31 6.67
C THR A 141 16.79 -12.11 5.76
N MET A 142 17.34 -11.00 6.28
CA MET A 142 17.62 -9.79 5.52
C MET A 142 18.46 -10.05 4.26
N LYS A 143 19.52 -10.87 4.35
CA LYS A 143 20.37 -11.20 3.20
C LYS A 143 19.57 -11.87 2.07
N LEU A 144 18.66 -12.79 2.42
CA LEU A 144 17.79 -13.50 1.48
C LEU A 144 16.73 -12.56 0.89
N ILE A 145 16.16 -11.68 1.72
CA ILE A 145 15.18 -10.66 1.31
C ILE A 145 15.84 -9.70 0.32
N GLU A 146 17.06 -9.24 0.57
CA GLU A 146 17.79 -8.33 -0.29
C GLU A 146 18.18 -8.98 -1.63
N ALA A 147 18.60 -10.25 -1.62
CA ALA A 147 18.83 -11.01 -2.86
C ALA A 147 17.55 -11.11 -3.70
N ARG A 148 16.41 -11.44 -3.08
CA ARG A 148 15.10 -11.47 -3.75
C ARG A 148 14.63 -10.10 -4.20
N ASP A 149 14.89 -9.05 -3.42
CA ASP A 149 14.49 -7.67 -3.76
C ASP A 149 15.25 -7.18 -5.00
N ARG A 150 16.54 -7.55 -5.13
CA ARG A 150 17.31 -7.30 -6.36
C ARG A 150 16.73 -8.03 -7.57
N GLN A 151 16.38 -9.31 -7.44
CA GLN A 151 15.74 -10.08 -8.52
C GLN A 151 14.39 -9.47 -8.92
N PHE A 152 13.58 -9.07 -7.93
CA PHE A 152 12.31 -8.41 -8.17
C PHE A 152 12.49 -7.07 -8.88
N HIS A 153 13.44 -6.25 -8.42
CA HIS A 153 13.78 -4.99 -9.07
C HIS A 153 14.19 -5.20 -10.53
N GLN A 154 15.06 -6.17 -10.81
CA GLN A 154 15.47 -6.51 -12.18
C GLN A 154 14.29 -6.94 -13.05
N HIS A 155 13.34 -7.72 -12.50
CA HIS A 155 12.14 -8.13 -13.22
C HIS A 155 11.25 -6.94 -13.59
N ILE A 156 11.03 -6.01 -12.66
CA ILE A 156 10.27 -4.78 -12.92
C ILE A 156 10.99 -3.90 -13.94
N VAL A 157 12.31 -3.73 -13.80
CA VAL A 157 13.12 -2.93 -14.72
C VAL A 157 12.99 -3.48 -16.15
N LYS A 158 13.05 -4.80 -16.30
CA LYS A 158 12.96 -5.46 -17.61
C LYS A 158 11.59 -5.29 -18.28
N ASN A 159 10.50 -5.22 -17.50
CA ASN A 159 9.14 -5.14 -18.05
C ASN A 159 8.58 -3.71 -18.11
N ARG A 160 9.34 -2.72 -17.64
CA ARG A 160 8.94 -1.31 -17.76
C ARG A 160 9.03 -0.87 -19.22
N VAL A 161 8.09 -0.08 -19.68
CA VAL A 161 8.20 0.54 -21.01
C VAL A 161 9.13 1.76 -20.95
N ASP A 162 9.91 1.96 -22.00
CA ASP A 162 10.77 3.14 -22.15
C ASP A 162 9.92 4.42 -22.33
N PRO A 163 10.22 5.49 -21.58
CA PRO A 163 9.45 6.74 -21.60
C PRO A 163 9.60 7.50 -22.93
N THR A 164 10.57 7.14 -23.77
CA THR A 164 10.81 7.75 -25.08
C THR A 164 9.80 7.29 -26.15
N ALA A 165 9.08 6.19 -25.92
CA ALA A 165 8.03 5.69 -26.82
C ALA A 165 6.69 6.41 -26.65
N GLN A 166 6.69 7.60 -26.03
CA GLN A 166 5.51 8.43 -25.82
C GLN A 166 5.05 9.07 -27.13
N SER A 167 3.77 8.93 -27.44
CA SER A 167 3.10 9.72 -28.47
C SER A 167 1.92 10.47 -27.85
N ALA A 168 1.57 11.64 -28.41
CA ALA A 168 0.47 12.48 -27.90
C ALA A 168 -0.88 11.73 -27.81
N THR A 169 -1.05 10.69 -28.63
CA THR A 169 -2.25 9.83 -28.70
C THR A 169 -2.20 8.65 -27.71
N ASN A 170 -1.02 8.29 -27.20
CA ASN A 170 -0.83 7.17 -26.26
C ASN A 170 0.10 7.63 -25.12
N PRO A 171 -0.43 8.37 -24.12
CA PRO A 171 0.35 8.73 -22.95
C PRO A 171 0.81 7.47 -22.22
N VAL A 172 2.06 7.45 -21.75
CA VAL A 172 2.54 6.33 -20.93
C VAL A 172 1.66 6.24 -19.69
N PRO A 173 1.37 5.02 -19.20
CA PRO A 173 0.80 4.82 -17.87
C PRO A 173 1.80 5.28 -16.77
N ASP A 174 2.05 6.58 -16.73
CA ASP A 174 2.91 7.36 -15.84
C ASP A 174 2.15 7.85 -14.60
N TYR A 175 0.99 7.24 -14.30
CA TYR A 175 0.17 7.61 -13.13
C TYR A 175 0.84 7.29 -11.78
N TYR A 176 2.09 6.81 -11.75
CA TYR A 176 2.77 6.35 -10.53
C TYR A 176 4.28 6.66 -10.46
N ASP A 177 4.81 7.57 -11.27
CA ASP A 177 6.23 7.80 -11.62
C ASP A 177 7.30 7.85 -10.53
N ARG A 178 6.94 7.92 -9.24
CA ARG A 178 7.91 7.53 -8.23
C ARG A 178 8.02 6.02 -8.29
N TYR A 179 9.10 5.51 -8.86
CA TYR A 179 9.50 4.09 -8.74
C TYR A 179 9.36 3.59 -7.29
N GLU A 180 9.60 4.48 -6.32
CA GLU A 180 9.36 4.30 -4.88
C GLU A 180 7.88 4.09 -4.51
N VAL A 181 6.95 4.82 -5.14
CA VAL A 181 5.49 4.72 -4.99
C VAL A 181 4.95 3.50 -5.73
N VAL A 182 5.43 3.16 -6.94
CA VAL A 182 5.14 1.86 -7.59
C VAL A 182 5.61 0.72 -6.70
N MET A 183 6.83 0.79 -6.16
CA MET A 183 7.36 -0.18 -5.20
C MET A 183 6.58 -0.22 -3.87
N LYS A 184 5.92 0.87 -3.45
CA LYS A 184 5.05 0.93 -2.26
C LYS A 184 3.63 0.40 -2.53
N ILE A 185 3.06 0.72 -3.69
CA ILE A 185 1.71 0.36 -4.09
C ILE A 185 1.67 -1.11 -4.50
N LEU A 186 2.63 -1.56 -5.32
CA LEU A 186 2.77 -3.00 -5.58
C LEU A 186 2.90 -3.76 -4.28
N ASN A 187 3.75 -3.32 -3.33
CA ASN A 187 3.96 -3.92 -2.01
C ASN A 187 2.67 -4.07 -1.15
N THR A 188 1.65 -3.25 -1.38
CA THR A 188 0.43 -3.24 -0.56
C THR A 188 -0.61 -4.28 -1.04
N THR A 189 -0.70 -4.56 -2.35
CA THR A 189 -1.70 -5.49 -2.94
C THR A 189 -1.12 -6.28 -4.14
N ILE A 190 -0.05 -7.03 -3.88
CA ILE A 190 0.96 -7.42 -4.88
C ILE A 190 0.46 -8.27 -6.03
N LEU A 191 -0.21 -9.40 -5.79
CA LEU A 191 -0.51 -10.36 -6.87
C LEU A 191 -1.48 -9.82 -7.95
N PRO A 192 -2.64 -9.24 -7.59
CA PRO A 192 -3.55 -8.71 -8.62
C PRO A 192 -3.03 -7.40 -9.25
N CYS A 193 -2.39 -6.52 -8.47
CA CYS A 193 -1.90 -5.24 -8.95
C CYS A 193 -0.66 -5.39 -9.85
N LEU A 194 0.31 -6.25 -9.51
CA LEU A 194 1.46 -6.53 -10.37
C LEU A 194 1.01 -7.11 -11.71
N ASN A 195 0.13 -8.10 -11.70
CA ASN A 195 -0.39 -8.69 -12.94
C ASN A 195 -1.16 -7.67 -13.78
N GLN A 196 -1.92 -6.78 -13.13
CA GLN A 196 -2.59 -5.69 -13.81
C GLN A 196 -1.60 -4.72 -14.44
N TRP A 197 -0.59 -4.30 -13.68
CA TRP A 197 0.49 -3.44 -14.16
C TRP A 197 1.24 -4.09 -15.35
N LEU A 198 1.62 -5.36 -15.25
CA LEU A 198 2.26 -6.11 -16.34
C LEU A 198 1.38 -6.14 -17.60
N ARG A 199 0.06 -6.33 -17.45
CA ARG A 199 -0.90 -6.26 -18.56
C ARG A 199 -0.97 -4.88 -19.16
N ASP A 200 -0.96 -3.83 -18.36
CA ASP A 200 -1.05 -2.45 -18.85
C ASP A 200 0.24 -2.02 -19.56
N GLN A 201 1.42 -2.44 -19.07
CA GLN A 201 2.69 -2.30 -19.80
C GLN A 201 2.66 -3.08 -21.13
N ALA A 202 2.14 -4.31 -21.14
CA ALA A 202 2.02 -5.10 -22.37
C ALA A 202 1.06 -4.48 -23.39
N LYS A 203 -0.06 -3.89 -22.95
CA LYS A 203 -0.98 -3.13 -23.82
C LYS A 203 -0.27 -1.93 -24.42
N PHE A 204 0.50 -1.19 -23.61
CA PHE A 204 1.25 -0.04 -24.10
C PHE A 204 2.30 -0.46 -25.13
N ARG A 205 3.07 -1.53 -24.89
CA ARG A 205 4.05 -2.06 -25.86
C ARG A 205 3.41 -2.44 -27.20
N LYS A 206 2.21 -3.03 -27.17
CA LYS A 206 1.46 -3.38 -28.39
C LYS A 206 1.03 -2.13 -29.16
N LYS A 207 0.58 -1.08 -28.47
CA LYS A 207 0.22 0.20 -29.09
C LYS A 207 1.42 0.95 -29.66
N ALA A 208 2.57 0.89 -28.99
CA ALA A 208 3.81 1.50 -29.48
C ALA A 208 4.39 0.78 -30.70
N ALA A 209 4.21 -0.55 -30.80
CA ALA A 209 4.72 -1.34 -31.91
C ALA A 209 3.92 -1.20 -33.22
N PHE A 210 2.62 -0.89 -33.13
CA PHE A 210 1.75 -0.69 -34.28
C PHE A 210 1.14 0.72 -34.23
N PRO A 211 1.91 1.77 -34.59
CA PRO A 211 1.31 3.07 -34.87
C PRO A 211 0.35 2.86 -36.05
N LEU A 212 -0.95 3.09 -35.82
CA LEU A 212 -1.92 3.12 -36.90
C LEU A 212 -1.59 4.35 -37.75
N ASP A 213 -1.18 4.10 -39.00
CA ASP A 213 -1.08 5.11 -40.06
C ASP A 213 -2.46 5.71 -40.38
#